data_AF-A0A9D5EFE4-F1
#
_entry.id   AF-A0A9D5EFE4-F1
#
_cell.length_a   1.000
_cell.length_b   1.000
_cell.length_c   1.000
_cell.angle_alpha   90.00
_cell.angle_beta   90.00
_cell.angle_gamma   90.00
#
_symmetry.space_group_name_H-M   'P 1'
#
loop_
_entity.id
_entity.type
_entity.pdbx_description
1 polymer ?
#
loop_
_entity_poly.entity_id
_entity_poly.type
_entity_poly.pdbx_seq_one_letter_code
_entity_poly.pdbx_strand_id
1 'polypeptide(L)'
;MAENIAYGTSNAATIFGMWMASSGHRTNILMAGYKVIGIGQHSAAWTTDFGFLDDSGAPPPSATTAAATPVTSTPAPPTRTAVPATPTPIPAPRVLSGVSIPLSAGMNLVTYAGENQPVTAALFSLGESVVAAYAWDPVSLRWDRYAPGRPGYVNSFTSFQPGRVYYLELQATAIWSY
;
A
#
# COMPACT_ATOMS: atom_id res chain seq x y z
N MET A 1 0.46 -12.04 4.47
CA MET A 1 1.84 -11.56 4.27
C MET A 1 2.37 -11.09 5.61
N ALA A 2 3.68 -10.90 5.73
CA ALA A 2 4.30 -10.16 6.83
C ALA A 2 5.50 -9.37 6.30
N GLU A 3 5.95 -8.40 7.09
CA GLU A 3 7.09 -7.55 6.77
C GLU A 3 8.01 -7.46 8.00
N ASN A 4 9.32 -7.51 7.76
CA ASN A 4 10.35 -7.13 8.73
C ASN A 4 11.12 -5.93 8.19
N ILE A 5 11.26 -4.87 9.00
CA ILE A 5 12.05 -3.68 8.68
C ILE A 5 13.14 -3.52 9.73
N ALA A 6 14.33 -3.08 9.31
CA ALA A 6 15.38 -2.66 10.24
C ALA A 6 16.27 -1.56 9.64
N TYR A 7 16.94 -0.83 10.53
CA TYR A 7 17.94 0.17 10.17
C TYR A 7 19.13 0.08 11.14
N GLY A 8 20.34 0.35 10.66
CA GLY A 8 21.50 0.60 11.51
C GLY A 8 22.80 -0.03 11.05
N THR A 9 22.75 -0.99 10.12
CA THR A 9 23.94 -1.56 9.48
C THR A 9 23.61 -2.14 8.12
N SER A 10 24.57 -2.11 7.21
CA SER A 10 24.49 -2.77 5.90
C SER A 10 24.87 -4.26 5.97
N ASN A 11 25.12 -4.81 7.15
CA ASN A 11 25.46 -6.22 7.33
C ASN A 11 24.19 -7.07 7.54
N ALA A 12 23.85 -7.88 6.54
CA ALA A 12 22.67 -8.75 6.55
C ALA A 12 22.62 -9.71 7.74
N ALA A 13 23.75 -10.33 8.10
CA ALA A 13 23.80 -11.29 9.20
C ALA A 13 23.51 -10.63 10.55
N THR A 14 23.95 -9.38 10.73
CA THR A 14 23.65 -8.59 11.93
C THR A 14 22.17 -8.27 12.01
N ILE A 15 21.56 -7.81 10.91
CA ILE A 15 20.13 -7.52 10.84
C ILE A 15 19.28 -8.77 11.07
N PHE A 16 19.65 -9.89 10.44
CA PHE A 16 18.99 -11.17 10.65
C PHE A 16 19.10 -11.61 12.11
N GLY A 17 20.27 -11.46 12.74
CA GLY A 17 20.45 -11.70 14.17
C GLY A 17 19.54 -10.83 15.05
N MET A 18 19.41 -9.53 14.73
CA MET A 18 18.51 -8.60 15.41
C MET A 18 17.04 -9.02 15.27
N TRP A 19 16.60 -9.37 14.05
CA TRP A 19 15.25 -9.89 13.83
C TRP A 19 15.01 -11.19 14.57
N MET A 20 15.97 -12.12 14.54
CA MET A 20 15.89 -13.36 15.30
C MET A 20 15.95 -13.13 16.81
N ALA A 21 16.48 -12.01 17.32
CA ALA A 21 16.42 -11.67 18.74
C ALA A 21 15.06 -11.07 19.16
N SER A 22 14.30 -10.50 18.22
CA SER A 22 12.99 -9.90 18.44
C SER A 22 11.86 -10.91 18.24
N SER A 23 11.00 -11.13 19.24
CA SER A 23 9.88 -12.08 19.14
C SER A 23 8.93 -11.81 17.96
N GLY A 24 8.59 -10.56 17.68
CA GLY A 24 7.74 -10.17 16.53
C GLY A 24 8.37 -10.53 15.18
N HIS A 25 9.53 -9.96 14.88
CA HIS A 25 10.28 -10.27 13.65
C HIS A 25 10.61 -11.76 13.47
N ARG A 26 10.97 -12.47 14.56
CA ARG A 26 11.20 -13.92 14.56
C ARG A 26 9.94 -14.69 14.17
N THR A 27 8.77 -14.25 14.62
CA THR A 27 7.48 -14.91 14.29
C THR A 27 7.22 -14.84 12.79
N ASN A 28 7.49 -13.70 12.15
CA ASN A 28 7.41 -13.55 10.70
C ASN A 28 8.39 -14.50 9.98
N ILE A 29 9.64 -14.60 10.44
CA ILE A 29 10.66 -15.49 9.84
C ILE A 29 10.30 -16.97 9.96
N LEU A 30 9.74 -17.40 11.09
CA LEU A 30 9.49 -18.82 11.39
C LEU A 30 8.11 -19.33 10.97
N MET A 31 7.24 -18.48 10.43
CA MET A 31 5.90 -18.89 10.02
C MET A 31 5.98 -19.80 8.78
N ALA A 32 5.71 -21.09 8.98
CA ALA A 32 5.76 -22.12 7.94
C ALA A 32 4.80 -21.91 6.75
N GLY A 33 3.82 -21.02 6.90
CA GLY A 33 2.83 -20.75 5.85
C GLY A 33 3.39 -20.01 4.65
N TYR A 34 4.46 -19.21 4.82
CA TYR A 34 5.04 -18.44 3.73
C TYR A 34 5.68 -19.34 2.67
N LYS A 35 5.55 -18.91 1.41
CA LYS A 35 6.04 -19.61 0.21
C LYS A 35 7.12 -18.84 -0.51
N VAL A 36 7.09 -17.50 -0.43
CA VAL A 36 8.01 -16.61 -1.13
C VAL A 36 8.52 -15.53 -0.19
N ILE A 37 9.70 -15.01 -0.48
CA ILE A 37 10.35 -13.93 0.25
C ILE A 37 10.98 -12.92 -0.71
N GLY A 38 10.76 -11.63 -0.48
CA GLY A 38 11.44 -10.53 -1.15
C GLY A 38 12.32 -9.80 -0.15
N ILE A 39 13.59 -9.55 -0.50
CA ILE A 39 14.54 -8.85 0.38
C ILE A 39 15.04 -7.60 -0.34
N GLY A 40 14.89 -6.45 0.31
CA GLY A 40 15.36 -5.15 -0.18
C GLY A 40 16.35 -4.52 0.80
N GLN A 41 17.41 -3.94 0.27
CA GLN A 41 18.37 -3.14 1.03
C GLN A 41 18.63 -1.82 0.30
N HIS A 42 18.64 -0.72 1.06
CA HIS A 42 19.19 0.55 0.61
C HIS A 42 20.04 1.17 1.72
N SER A 43 21.36 1.25 1.50
CA SER A 43 22.32 1.69 2.52
C SER A 43 22.23 0.80 3.78
N ALA A 44 21.92 1.39 4.95
CA ALA A 44 21.73 0.65 6.21
C ALA A 44 20.26 0.26 6.49
N ALA A 45 19.34 0.53 5.57
CA ALA A 45 17.92 0.18 5.68
C ALA A 45 17.63 -1.17 5.01
N TRP A 46 16.80 -1.97 5.66
CA TRP A 46 16.42 -3.32 5.24
C TRP A 46 14.92 -3.53 5.33
N THR A 47 14.37 -4.18 4.31
CA THR A 47 12.99 -4.67 4.28
C THR A 47 12.99 -6.13 3.84
N THR A 48 12.12 -6.93 4.45
CA THR A 48 11.85 -8.30 4.03
C THR A 48 10.36 -8.56 4.05
N ASP A 49 9.79 -8.86 2.89
CA ASP A 49 8.38 -9.19 2.71
C ASP A 49 8.19 -10.69 2.51
N PHE A 50 7.21 -11.25 3.21
CA PHE A 50 6.88 -12.68 3.16
C PHE A 50 5.49 -12.90 2.53
N GLY A 51 5.44 -13.70 1.47
CA GLY A 51 4.23 -13.98 0.69
C GLY A 51 3.73 -15.42 0.83
N PHE A 52 2.42 -15.62 0.65
CA PHE A 52 1.77 -16.94 0.70
C PHE A 52 1.61 -17.60 -0.68
N LEU A 53 1.68 -16.83 -1.75
CA LEU A 53 1.48 -17.29 -3.12
C LEU A 53 2.83 -17.32 -3.82
N ASP A 54 3.13 -18.47 -4.43
CA ASP A 54 4.25 -18.63 -5.35
C ASP A 54 3.72 -18.62 -6.78
N ASP A 55 3.98 -17.52 -7.49
CA ASP A 55 3.61 -17.31 -8.88
C ASP A 55 4.84 -17.35 -9.81
N SER A 56 5.98 -17.89 -9.35
CA SER A 56 7.23 -17.97 -10.13
C SER A 56 7.12 -18.82 -11.41
N GLY A 57 6.04 -19.59 -11.56
CA GLY A 57 5.69 -20.32 -12.78
C GLY A 57 4.70 -19.61 -13.70
N ALA A 58 4.16 -18.45 -13.32
CA ALA A 58 3.34 -17.64 -14.21
C ALA A 58 4.25 -17.07 -15.31
N PRO A 59 3.84 -17.12 -16.60
CA PRO A 59 4.60 -16.45 -17.64
C PRO A 59 4.72 -14.96 -17.24
N PRO A 60 5.90 -14.35 -17.38
CA PRO A 60 6.00 -12.92 -17.19
C PRO A 60 4.97 -12.26 -18.11
N PRO A 61 4.27 -11.20 -17.67
CA PRO A 61 3.50 -10.40 -18.62
C PRO A 61 4.45 -10.05 -19.75
N SER A 62 4.08 -10.38 -21.00
CA SER A 62 4.94 -10.15 -22.16
C SER A 62 5.43 -8.70 -22.15
N ALA A 63 6.68 -8.52 -21.72
CA ALA A 63 7.34 -7.24 -21.78
C ALA A 63 7.69 -7.00 -23.24
N THR A 64 6.79 -6.32 -23.96
CA THR A 64 7.21 -5.60 -25.16
C THR A 64 8.07 -4.43 -24.69
N THR A 65 9.34 -4.69 -24.40
CA THR A 65 10.36 -3.65 -24.23
C THR A 65 10.64 -3.07 -25.61
N ALA A 66 9.93 -1.99 -25.96
CA ALA A 66 10.34 -1.16 -27.08
C ALA A 66 11.60 -0.39 -26.66
N ALA A 67 12.77 -0.88 -27.07
CA ALA A 67 14.01 -0.13 -27.00
C ALA A 67 13.92 1.07 -27.96
N ALA A 68 14.04 2.28 -27.41
CA ALA A 68 14.11 3.50 -28.21
C ALA A 68 15.51 3.61 -28.86
N THR A 69 15.66 3.12 -30.09
CA THR A 69 16.73 3.55 -30.99
C THR A 69 16.32 4.81 -31.74
N PRO A 70 17.21 5.81 -31.90
CA PRO A 70 16.89 7.05 -32.59
C PRO A 70 16.74 6.77 -34.09
N VAL A 71 15.52 6.90 -34.61
CA VAL A 71 15.27 6.84 -36.05
C VAL A 71 15.08 8.25 -36.59
N THR A 72 16.05 8.67 -37.41
CA THR A 72 15.88 9.80 -38.32
C THR A 72 14.69 9.53 -39.23
N SER A 73 13.72 10.44 -39.22
CA SER A 73 12.48 10.32 -39.97
C SER A 73 12.69 10.42 -41.48
N THR A 74 12.38 9.36 -42.21
CA THR A 74 12.03 9.42 -43.64
C THR A 74 10.50 9.35 -43.73
N PRO A 75 9.81 10.32 -44.36
CA PRO A 75 8.36 10.35 -44.38
C PRO A 75 7.80 9.30 -45.34
N ALA A 76 6.98 8.38 -44.81
CA ALA A 76 6.14 7.48 -45.58
C ALA A 76 4.75 8.12 -45.83
N PRO A 77 4.10 7.83 -46.98
CA PRO A 77 2.91 8.54 -47.45
C PRO A 77 1.68 8.30 -46.56
N PRO A 78 0.69 9.21 -46.57
CA PRO A 78 -0.43 9.18 -45.63
C PRO A 78 -1.30 7.96 -45.91
N THR A 79 -1.34 7.03 -44.96
CA THR A 79 -2.33 5.95 -44.93
C THR A 79 -3.46 6.35 -43.99
N ARG A 80 -4.69 6.17 -44.49
CA ARG A 80 -5.96 6.61 -43.92
C ARG A 80 -6.08 6.42 -42.40
N THR A 81 -6.52 7.48 -41.72
CA THR A 81 -6.86 7.53 -40.31
C THR A 81 -7.83 6.41 -39.93
N ALA A 82 -7.37 5.44 -39.14
CA ALA A 82 -8.26 4.55 -38.41
C ALA A 82 -8.96 5.37 -37.32
N VAL A 83 -10.29 5.24 -37.23
CA VAL A 83 -11.10 5.83 -36.17
C VAL A 83 -10.59 5.30 -34.82
N PRO A 84 -10.28 6.15 -33.83
CA PRO A 84 -9.80 5.70 -32.52
C PRO A 84 -10.82 4.77 -31.87
N ALA A 85 -10.38 3.58 -31.44
CA ALA A 85 -11.16 2.76 -30.52
C ALA A 85 -11.25 3.50 -29.19
N THR A 86 -12.46 3.72 -28.70
CA THR A 86 -12.72 4.27 -27.36
C THR A 86 -11.96 3.43 -26.32
N PRO A 87 -11.17 4.03 -25.41
CA PRO A 87 -10.47 3.27 -24.38
C PRO A 87 -11.48 2.49 -23.53
N THR A 88 -11.22 1.20 -23.31
CA THR A 88 -11.96 0.40 -22.33
C THR A 88 -11.81 1.08 -20.96
N PRO A 89 -12.90 1.41 -20.26
CA PRO A 89 -12.79 2.06 -18.96
C PRO A 89 -12.02 1.16 -17.99
N ILE A 90 -11.05 1.76 -17.28
CA ILE A 90 -10.41 1.13 -16.12
C ILE A 90 -11.54 0.68 -15.18
N PRO A 91 -11.59 -0.60 -14.75
CA PRO A 91 -12.63 -1.05 -13.83
C PRO A 91 -12.55 -0.20 -12.55
N ALA A 92 -13.66 0.46 -12.22
CA ALA A 92 -13.75 1.22 -10.98
C ALA A 92 -13.50 0.30 -9.77
N PRO A 93 -12.85 0.77 -8.69
CA PRO A 93 -12.69 -0.01 -7.48
C PRO A 93 -14.03 -0.56 -7.00
N ARG A 94 -14.06 -1.85 -6.62
CA ARG A 94 -15.26 -2.45 -6.06
C ARG A 94 -15.55 -1.80 -4.71
N VAL A 95 -16.64 -1.07 -4.64
CA VAL A 95 -17.17 -0.51 -3.40
C VAL A 95 -17.88 -1.61 -2.62
N LEU A 96 -17.57 -1.73 -1.33
CA LEU A 96 -18.18 -2.63 -0.37
C LEU A 96 -18.92 -1.83 0.69
N SER A 97 -20.01 -2.37 1.23
CA SER A 97 -20.73 -1.81 2.37
C SER A 97 -21.07 -2.93 3.36
N GLY A 98 -21.07 -2.61 4.65
CA GLY A 98 -21.34 -3.59 5.70
C GLY A 98 -20.15 -4.52 5.98
N VAL A 99 -18.94 -4.12 5.60
CA VAL A 99 -17.72 -4.85 5.94
C VAL A 99 -17.37 -4.56 7.40
N SER A 100 -16.87 -5.55 8.13
CA SER A 100 -16.38 -5.37 9.50
C SER A 100 -14.97 -5.92 9.62
N ILE A 101 -14.03 -5.06 10.01
CA ILE A 101 -12.60 -5.38 10.09
C ILE A 101 -12.13 -5.17 11.53
N PRO A 102 -11.63 -6.20 12.22
CA PRO A 102 -11.02 -6.02 13.54
C PRO A 102 -9.68 -5.30 13.38
N LEU A 103 -9.52 -4.18 14.08
CA LEU A 103 -8.28 -3.41 14.14
C LEU A 103 -7.69 -3.49 15.54
N SER A 104 -6.37 -3.58 15.63
CA SER A 104 -5.66 -3.62 16.91
C SER A 104 -5.40 -2.21 17.43
N ALA A 105 -5.18 -2.07 18.74
CA ALA A 105 -4.55 -0.87 19.28
C ALA A 105 -3.18 -0.64 18.61
N GLY A 106 -2.82 0.62 18.39
CA GLY A 106 -1.65 1.02 17.62
C GLY A 106 -1.96 1.17 16.13
N MET A 107 -0.93 1.01 15.30
CA MET A 107 -0.97 1.33 13.88
C MET A 107 -1.45 0.14 13.03
N ASN A 108 -2.46 0.37 12.19
CA ASN A 108 -3.03 -0.62 11.27
C ASN A 108 -2.91 -0.11 9.83
N LEU A 109 -2.37 -0.91 8.91
CA LEU A 109 -2.35 -0.61 7.48
C LEU A 109 -3.57 -1.24 6.80
N VAL A 110 -4.39 -0.43 6.15
CA VAL A 110 -5.67 -0.87 5.56
C VAL A 110 -5.89 -0.27 4.18
N THR A 111 -6.43 -1.07 3.26
CA THR A 111 -6.98 -0.57 2.01
C THR A 111 -8.47 -0.33 2.21
N TYR A 112 -8.91 0.91 2.03
CA TYR A 112 -10.31 1.25 2.21
C TYR A 112 -11.14 0.80 1.01
N ALA A 113 -12.15 -0.03 1.27
CA ALA A 113 -13.02 -0.58 0.23
C ALA A 113 -14.43 0.03 0.23
N GLY A 114 -14.72 0.99 1.12
CA GLY A 114 -16.03 1.63 1.22
C GLY A 114 -16.25 2.73 0.18
N GLU A 115 -17.42 3.38 0.26
CA GLU A 115 -17.77 4.51 -0.59
C GLU A 115 -16.87 5.72 -0.34
N ASN A 116 -16.68 6.58 -1.36
CA ASN A 116 -16.02 7.86 -1.14
C ASN A 116 -16.86 8.72 -0.19
N GLN A 117 -16.38 8.94 1.02
CA GLN A 117 -17.15 9.61 2.05
C GLN A 117 -16.26 10.46 2.98
N PRO A 118 -16.83 11.44 3.69
CA PRO A 118 -16.08 12.25 4.65
C PRO A 118 -15.39 11.38 5.70
N VAL A 119 -14.22 11.80 6.17
CA VAL A 119 -13.43 11.03 7.16
C VAL A 119 -14.24 10.71 8.42
N THR A 120 -15.08 11.64 8.88
CA THR A 120 -15.93 11.44 10.05
C THR A 120 -16.98 10.35 9.84
N ALA A 121 -17.50 10.19 8.63
CA ALA A 121 -18.43 9.11 8.28
C ALA A 121 -17.69 7.78 8.16
N ALA A 122 -16.56 7.77 7.46
CA ALA A 122 -15.75 6.56 7.27
C ALA A 122 -15.23 5.98 8.59
N LEU A 123 -14.86 6.83 9.55
CA LEU A 123 -14.30 6.41 10.84
C LEU A 123 -15.35 6.37 11.97
N PHE A 124 -16.64 6.55 11.66
CA PHE A 124 -17.70 6.68 12.66
C PHE A 124 -17.76 5.48 13.63
N SER A 125 -17.64 4.26 13.11
CA SER A 125 -17.66 3.02 13.89
C SER A 125 -16.47 2.85 14.84
N LEU A 126 -15.35 3.51 14.56
CA LEU A 126 -14.17 3.50 15.42
C LEU A 126 -14.25 4.54 16.55
N GLY A 127 -15.03 5.60 16.35
CA GLY A 127 -15.32 6.62 17.35
C GLY A 127 -14.05 7.21 17.98
N GLU A 128 -14.04 7.28 19.31
CA GLU A 128 -12.90 7.80 20.08
C GLU A 128 -11.66 6.91 20.02
N SER A 129 -11.74 5.70 19.48
CA SER A 129 -10.56 4.83 19.36
C SER A 129 -9.53 5.39 18.38
N VAL A 130 -9.92 6.30 17.49
CA VAL A 130 -9.03 6.90 16.48
C VAL A 130 -8.12 7.96 17.09
N VAL A 131 -6.81 7.73 17.03
CA VAL A 131 -5.78 8.74 17.35
C VAL A 131 -5.49 9.59 16.13
N ALA A 132 -5.19 8.94 15.00
CA ALA A 132 -4.92 9.60 13.73
C ALA A 132 -5.10 8.64 12.56
N ALA A 133 -5.33 9.20 11.38
CA ALA A 133 -5.29 8.50 10.11
C ALA A 133 -4.29 9.19 9.18
N TYR A 134 -3.52 8.41 8.43
CA TYR A 134 -2.50 8.90 7.51
C TYR A 134 -2.68 8.27 6.14
N ALA A 135 -2.39 9.05 5.10
CA ALA A 135 -2.33 8.54 3.74
C ALA A 135 -1.16 9.20 3.00
N TRP A 136 -0.46 8.44 2.18
CA TRP A 136 0.56 9.00 1.31
C TRP A 136 -0.09 9.76 0.15
N ASP A 137 0.37 10.97 -0.13
CA ASP A 137 0.09 11.68 -1.37
C ASP A 137 1.30 11.54 -2.31
N PRO A 138 1.21 10.71 -3.37
CA PRO A 138 2.31 10.52 -4.31
C PRO A 138 2.56 11.73 -5.21
N VAL A 139 1.62 12.69 -5.29
CA VAL A 139 1.79 13.90 -6.12
C VAL A 139 2.65 14.91 -5.38
N SER A 140 2.30 15.21 -4.13
CA SER A 140 3.07 16.17 -3.32
C SER A 140 4.18 15.54 -2.48
N LEU A 141 4.37 14.21 -2.57
CA LEU A 141 5.38 13.44 -1.84
C LEU A 141 5.36 13.71 -0.33
N ARG A 142 4.16 13.78 0.24
CA ARG A 142 3.95 14.07 1.66
C ARG A 142 2.97 13.09 2.28
N TRP A 143 3.06 12.97 3.59
CA TRP A 143 2.02 12.33 4.37
C TRP A 143 0.88 13.30 4.61
N ASP A 144 -0.30 12.92 4.12
CA ASP A 144 -1.53 13.53 4.55
C ASP A 144 -1.99 12.95 5.89
N ARG A 145 -2.61 13.78 6.72
CA ARG A 145 -3.07 13.39 8.05
C ARG A 145 -4.51 13.84 8.32
N TYR A 146 -5.20 13.07 9.14
CA TYR A 146 -6.40 13.44 9.87
C TYR A 146 -6.21 13.06 11.34
N ALA A 147 -6.53 13.96 12.26
CA ALA A 147 -6.49 13.73 13.71
C ALA A 147 -7.73 14.37 14.37
N PRO A 148 -8.65 13.58 14.97
CA PRO A 148 -9.80 14.10 15.68
C PRO A 148 -9.43 15.11 16.75
N GLY A 149 -10.22 16.18 16.90
CA GLY A 149 -10.02 17.21 17.95
C GLY A 149 -8.79 18.09 17.77
N ARG A 150 -7.99 17.91 16.71
CA ARG A 150 -6.84 18.79 16.41
C ARG A 150 -7.27 19.97 15.52
N PRO A 151 -6.54 21.09 15.54
CA PRO A 151 -6.83 22.24 14.69
C PRO A 151 -6.92 21.87 13.20
N GLY A 152 -7.86 22.46 12.46
CA GLY A 152 -8.11 22.09 11.07
C GLY A 152 -6.87 22.13 10.15
N TYR A 153 -5.91 23.02 10.40
CA TYR A 153 -4.67 23.13 9.61
C TYR A 153 -3.74 21.91 9.71
N VAL A 154 -3.91 21.05 10.72
CA VAL A 154 -3.13 19.79 10.82
C VAL A 154 -3.75 18.65 10.03
N ASN A 155 -4.99 18.83 9.55
CA ASN A 155 -5.74 17.85 8.78
C ASN A 155 -5.64 18.21 7.30
N SER A 156 -4.98 17.38 6.51
CA SER A 156 -4.70 17.65 5.10
C SER A 156 -5.50 16.77 4.14
N PHE A 157 -6.29 15.83 4.65
CA PHE A 157 -7.32 15.13 3.88
C PHE A 157 -8.64 15.09 4.64
N THR A 158 -9.75 15.08 3.90
CA THR A 158 -11.11 15.20 4.45
C THR A 158 -12.06 14.08 4.01
N SER A 159 -11.62 13.20 3.10
CA SER A 159 -12.40 12.02 2.69
C SER A 159 -11.56 10.74 2.62
N PHE A 160 -12.25 9.62 2.83
CA PHE A 160 -11.75 8.29 2.52
C PHE A 160 -12.14 7.93 1.08
N GLN A 161 -11.21 7.43 0.27
CA GLN A 161 -11.42 7.11 -1.13
C GLN A 161 -11.32 5.60 -1.39
N PRO A 162 -12.28 4.98 -2.10
CA PRO A 162 -12.24 3.55 -2.42
C PRO A 162 -10.92 3.18 -3.10
N GLY A 163 -10.29 2.10 -2.66
CA GLY A 163 -9.02 1.60 -3.16
C GLY A 163 -7.78 2.31 -2.64
N ARG A 164 -7.91 3.39 -1.85
CA ARG A 164 -6.76 4.08 -1.25
C ARG A 164 -6.31 3.37 0.03
N VAL A 165 -4.99 3.38 0.26
CA VAL A 165 -4.35 2.82 1.44
C VAL A 165 -4.23 3.88 2.54
N TYR A 166 -4.57 3.51 3.76
CA TYR A 166 -4.50 4.35 4.95
C TYR A 166 -3.76 3.62 6.08
N TYR A 167 -3.00 4.38 6.86
CA TYR A 167 -2.55 3.95 8.19
C TYR A 167 -3.52 4.52 9.23
N LEU A 168 -4.12 3.66 10.05
CA LEU A 168 -4.99 4.04 11.15
C LEU A 168 -4.29 3.76 12.48
N GLU A 169 -4.02 4.81 13.25
CA GLU A 169 -3.52 4.70 14.61
C GLU A 169 -4.70 4.71 15.58
N LEU A 170 -4.84 3.65 16.37
CA LEU A 170 -5.90 3.48 17.35
C LEU A 170 -5.34 3.46 18.79
N GLN A 171 -6.06 4.03 19.75
CA GLN A 171 -5.74 3.93 21.17
C GLN A 171 -6.27 2.65 21.83
N ALA A 172 -7.20 1.96 21.18
CA ALA A 172 -7.77 0.68 21.63
C ALA A 172 -8.18 -0.19 20.43
N THR A 173 -8.20 -1.51 20.63
CA THR A 173 -8.74 -2.45 19.64
C THR A 173 -10.22 -2.14 19.38
N ALA A 174 -10.63 -2.10 18.12
CA ALA A 174 -12.00 -1.77 17.72
C ALA A 174 -12.38 -2.49 16.41
N ILE A 175 -13.69 -2.54 16.12
CA ILE A 175 -14.19 -3.06 14.85
C ILE A 175 -14.48 -1.87 13.93
N TRP A 176 -13.79 -1.81 12.81
CA TRP A 176 -14.04 -0.82 11.78
C TRP A 176 -15.12 -1.33 10.82
N SER A 177 -16.23 -0.61 10.76
CA SER A 177 -17.34 -0.87 9.86
C SER A 177 -17.61 0.31 8.93
N TYR A 178 -17.78 0.02 7.65
CA TYR A 178 -18.11 0.95 6.57
C TYR A 178 -18.84 0.24 5.41
#